data_AF-A0A9E5MZH7-F1
#
_entry.id   AF-A0A9E5MZH7-F1
#
_cell.length_a   1.000
_cell.length_b   1.000
_cell.length_c   1.000
_cell.angle_alpha   90.00
_cell.angle_beta   90.00
_cell.angle_gamma   90.00
#
_symmetry.space_group_name_H-M   'P 1'
#
loop_
_entity.id
_entity.type
_entity.pdbx_description
1 polymer ?
#
loop_
_entity_poly.entity_id
_entity_poly.type
_entity_poly.pdbx_seq_one_letter_code
_entity_poly.pdbx_strand_id
1 'polypeptide(L)' 'DDREGELPQICSVSGVWKTADWHEREVYDLIGVRFVGHPDLRRILCPEDWKGHPLRKDYQMPLEYHGIRCR' A
#
# COMPACT_ATOMS: atom_id res chain seq x y z
N ASP A 1 1.14 12.64 15.19
CA ASP A 1 1.97 13.54 14.39
C ASP A 1 1.72 13.17 12.94
N ASP A 2 0.68 13.74 12.33
CA ASP A 2 0.26 13.46 10.95
C ASP A 2 0.78 14.61 10.08
N ARG A 3 1.95 14.43 9.46
CA ARG A 3 2.52 15.41 8.53
C ARG A 3 2.14 14.97 7.13
N GLU A 4 1.34 15.79 6.45
CA GLU A 4 0.97 15.57 5.04
C GLU A 4 2.22 15.31 4.19
N GLY A 5 2.41 14.05 3.78
CA GLY A 5 3.50 13.62 2.91
C GLY A 5 4.42 12.54 3.49
N GLU A 6 4.42 12.29 4.79
CA GLU A 6 5.18 11.17 5.38
C GLU A 6 4.32 9.89 5.41
N LEU A 7 4.77 8.84 4.72
CA LEU A 7 4.13 7.53 4.81
C LEU A 7 4.31 7.00 6.24
N PRO A 8 3.23 6.62 6.94
CA PRO A 8 3.34 6.12 8.30
C PRO A 8 4.21 4.87 8.33
N GLN A 9 5.16 4.85 9.28
CA GLN A 9 6.09 3.74 9.46
C GLN A 9 5.73 2.97 10.74
N ILE A 10 5.61 1.65 10.62
CA ILE A 10 5.31 0.77 11.75
C ILE A 10 6.25 -0.44 11.76
N CYS A 11 6.48 -1.03 12.93
CA CYS A 11 7.27 -2.26 13.03
C CYS A 11 6.50 -3.46 12.48
N SER A 12 7.17 -4.31 11.70
CA SER A 12 6.61 -5.57 11.22
C SER A 12 6.42 -6.57 12.38
N VAL A 13 5.31 -7.30 12.33
CA VAL A 13 4.98 -8.42 13.23
C VAL A 13 5.09 -9.78 12.50
N SER A 14 5.57 -9.79 11.25
CA SER A 14 5.83 -11.01 10.45
C SER A 14 6.74 -12.01 11.15
N GLY A 15 7.67 -11.55 11.99
CA GLY A 15 8.55 -12.40 12.79
C GLY A 15 7.84 -13.21 13.89
N VAL A 16 6.68 -12.73 14.37
CA VAL A 16 5.85 -13.42 15.36
C VAL A 16 4.82 -14.29 14.66
N TRP A 17 4.12 -13.72 13.67
CA TRP A 17 3.09 -14.41 12.90
C TRP A 17 3.43 -14.43 11.42
N LYS A 18 3.74 -15.61 10.88
CA LYS A 18 4.01 -15.78 9.44
C LYS A 18 2.84 -15.35 8.56
N THR A 19 1.61 -15.46 9.04
CA THR A 19 0.41 -15.01 8.32
C THR A 19 0.38 -13.49 8.12
N ALA A 20 1.05 -12.72 8.98
CA ALA A 20 1.12 -11.27 8.84
C ALA A 20 1.91 -10.84 7.60
N ASP A 21 2.74 -11.71 7.02
CA ASP A 21 3.53 -11.38 5.83
C ASP A 21 2.67 -10.85 4.67
N TRP A 22 1.57 -11.54 4.37
CA TRP A 22 0.65 -11.15 3.31
C TRP A 22 -0.16 -9.90 3.66
N HIS A 23 -0.60 -9.78 4.92
CA HIS A 23 -1.40 -8.66 5.39
C HIS A 23 -0.60 -7.36 5.39
N GLU A 24 0.68 -7.41 5.78
CA GLU A 24 1.58 -6.24 5.74
C GLU A 24 1.80 -5.76 4.31
N ARG A 25 1.91 -6.68 3.35
CA ARG A 25 2.07 -6.36 1.91
C ARG A 25 0.79 -5.78 1.32
N GLU A 26 -0.38 -6.30 1.70
CA GLU A 26 -1.68 -5.74 1.31
C GLU A 26 -1.86 -4.31 1.82
N VAL A 27 -1.54 -4.06 3.10
CA VAL A 27 -1.65 -2.72 3.70
C VAL A 27 -0.64 -1.75 3.07
N TYR A 28 0.58 -2.20 2.76
CA TYR A 28 1.55 -1.39 2.04
C TYR A 28 1.04 -0.97 0.65
N ASP A 29 0.40 -1.87 -0.08
CA ASP A 29 -0.10 -1.63 -1.42
C ASP A 29 -1.35 -0.72 -1.43
N LEU A 30 -2.31 -1.00 -0.56
CA LEU A 30 -3.62 -0.34 -0.60
C LEU A 30 -3.70 0.96 0.23
N ILE A 31 -2.96 1.05 1.33
CA ILE A 31 -2.97 2.17 2.28
C ILE A 31 -1.64 2.95 2.24
N GLY A 32 -0.54 2.33 1.84
CA GLY A 32 0.76 3.00 1.80
C GLY A 32 1.44 3.12 3.16
N VAL A 33 1.23 2.15 4.05
CA VAL A 33 1.96 2.08 5.33
C VAL A 33 3.24 1.29 5.13
N ARG A 34 4.40 1.83 5.53
CA ARG A 34 5.68 1.14 5.38
C ARG A 34 6.02 0.35 6.64
N PHE A 35 6.27 -0.94 6.48
CA PHE A 35 6.67 -1.82 7.59
C PHE A 35 8.19 -1.91 7.70
N VAL A 36 8.73 -1.56 8.86
CA VAL A 36 10.16 -1.64 9.18
C VAL A 36 10.47 -3.06 9.70
N GLY A 37 11.46 -3.72 9.09
CA GLY A 37 11.88 -5.07 9.46
C GLY A 37 11.15 -6.21 8.75
N HIS A 38 10.30 -5.91 7.76
CA HIS A 38 9.65 -6.92 6.93
C HIS A 38 10.62 -7.46 5.84
N PRO A 39 10.70 -8.77 5.59
CA PRO A 39 11.68 -9.37 4.68
C PRO A 39 11.45 -9.06 3.20
N ASP A 40 10.20 -8.95 2.72
CA ASP A 40 9.92 -8.69 1.29
C ASP A 40 8.68 -7.80 1.07
N LEU A 41 8.88 -6.49 1.21
CA LEU A 41 7.81 -5.50 1.08
C LEU A 41 7.62 -5.12 -0.41
N ARG A 42 6.84 -5.92 -1.13
CA ARG A 42 6.46 -5.65 -2.52
C ARG A 42 4.96 -5.51 -2.67
N ARG A 43 4.54 -4.85 -3.76
CA ARG A 43 3.13 -4.75 -4.16
C ARG A 43 2.64 -6.09 -4.70
N ILE A 44 1.39 -6.44 -4.38
CA ILE A 44 0.79 -7.73 -4.73
C ILE A 44 -0.58 -7.63 -5.41
N LEU A 45 -1.38 -6.61 -5.12
CA LEU A 45 -2.74 -6.48 -5.66
C LEU A 45 -2.78 -5.49 -6.81
N CYS A 46 -2.14 -4.33 -6.63
CA CYS A 46 -2.03 -3.32 -7.66
C CYS A 46 -0.95 -3.69 -8.69
N PRO A 47 -1.19 -3.38 -9.98
CA PRO A 47 -0.17 -3.41 -11.02
C PRO A 47 1.04 -2.54 -10.67
N GLU A 48 2.21 -2.88 -11.20
CA GLU A 48 3.47 -2.17 -10.96
C GLU A 48 3.40 -0.68 -11.37
N ASP A 49 2.65 -0.36 -12.43
CA ASP A 49 2.44 1.01 -12.92
C ASP A 49 1.41 1.83 -12.11
N TRP A 50 0.76 1.22 -11.11
CA TRP A 50 -0.29 1.91 -10.35
C TRP A 50 0.28 3.03 -9.47
N LYS A 51 -0.23 4.25 -9.65
CA LYS A 51 0.20 5.41 -8.86
C LYS A 51 -0.84 5.74 -7.80
N GLY A 52 -0.45 5.55 -6.53
CA GLY A 52 -1.24 5.87 -5.35
C GLY A 52 -1.77 4.64 -4.61
N HIS A 53 -2.69 4.87 -3.68
CA HIS A 53 -3.16 3.90 -2.69
C HIS A 53 -4.70 3.92 -2.64
N PRO A 54 -5.39 2.97 -3.28
CA PRO A 54 -6.82 3.07 -3.55
C PRO A 54 -7.73 3.08 -2.32
N LEU A 55 -7.28 2.54 -1.18
CA LEU A 55 -8.06 2.55 0.07
C LEU A 55 -7.85 3.82 0.91
N ARG A 56 -7.01 4.78 0.49
CA ARG A 56 -6.92 6.08 1.17
C ARG A 56 -8.16 6.91 0.87
N LYS A 57 -8.68 7.61 1.89
CA LYS A 57 -9.80 8.55 1.72
C LYS A 57 -9.48 9.70 0.77
N ASP A 58 -8.22 10.12 0.73
CA ASP A 58 -7.71 11.18 -0.13
C ASP A 58 -7.33 10.70 -1.54
N TYR A 59 -7.57 9.42 -1.86
CA TYR A 59 -7.21 8.87 -3.17
C TYR A 59 -8.18 9.34 -4.26
N GLN A 60 -7.66 10.10 -5.21
CA GLN A 60 -8.37 10.41 -6.45
C GLN A 60 -8.20 9.26 -7.43
N MET A 61 -9.31 8.59 -7.75
CA MET A 61 -9.31 7.53 -8.74
C MET A 61 -8.89 8.11 -10.10
N PRO A 62 -7.93 7.49 -10.80
CA PRO A 62 -7.55 7.95 -12.13
C PRO A 62 -8.76 7.82 -13.06
N LEU A 63 -9.06 8.91 -13.78
CA LEU A 63 -10.15 8.97 -14.75
C LEU A 63 -9.94 8.02 -15.94
N GLU A 64 -8.69 7.65 -16.20
CA GLU A 64 -8.28 6.75 -17.28
C GLU A 64 -7.22 5.75 -16.80
N TYR A 65 -7.43 4.48 -17.08
CA TYR A 65 -6.45 3.40 -16.88
C TYR A 65 -6.35 2.58 -18.17
N HIS A 66 -5.16 2.51 -18.78
CA HIS A 66 -4.93 1.81 -20.07
C HIS A 66 -5.98 2.10 -21.17
N GLY A 67 -6.39 3.37 -21.32
CA GLY A 67 -7.35 3.78 -22.35
C GLY A 67 -8.81 3.40 -22.07
N ILE A 68 -9.10 2.83 -20.90
CA ILE A 68 -10.46 2.60 -20.41
C ILE A 68 -10.81 3.76 -19.48
N ARG A 69 -11.85 4.52 -19.84
CA ARG A 69 -12.39 5.59 -18.99
C ARG A 69 -13.13 4.96 -17.82
N CYS A 70 -12.63 5.18 -16.61
CA CYS A 70 -13.35 4.85 -15.38
C CYS A 70 -14.42 5.91 -15.16
N ARG A 71 -15.69 5.49 -15.18
CA ARG A 71 -16.89 6.35 -15.10
C ARG A 71 -17.27 6.65 -13.67
#